data_AF-A0A0F9FM98-F1
#
_entry.id   AF-A0A0F9FM98-F1
#
_cell.length_a   1.000
_cell.length_b   1.000
_cell.length_c   1.000
_cell.angle_alpha   90.00
_cell.angle_beta   90.00
_cell.angle_gamma   90.00
#
_symmetry.space_group_name_H-M   'P 1'
#
loop_
_entity.id
_entity.type
_entity.pdbx_description
1 polymer ?
#
loop_
_entity_poly.entity_id
_entity_poly.type
_entity_poly.pdbx_seq_one_letter_code
_entity_poly.pdbx_strand_id
1 'polypeptide(L)'
;HYRDFMKIVHGALKDDGLFLLHTIGGNRSVRGTNPWIGKYIFPNSMLPSVRQISKAIEGLFVMEDWHNFGAYYDKTLLAWHNNFENNWDKIKSNYDDKFYRMWTYYLLSCAGSFRARKNQLWQIVLSKKGCPERV
;
A
#
# COMPACT_ATOMS: atom_id res chain seq x y z
N HIS A 1 7.18 15.42 -1.27
CA HIS A 1 6.82 14.26 -0.42
C HIS A 1 7.53 12.97 -0.86
N TYR A 2 7.15 12.30 -1.96
CA TYR A 2 7.79 11.00 -2.29
C TYR A 2 9.30 11.09 -2.53
N ARG A 3 9.76 12.12 -3.25
CA ARG A 3 11.21 12.32 -3.48
C ARG A 3 11.97 12.57 -2.17
N ASP A 4 11.38 13.28 -1.23
CA ASP A 4 12.00 13.57 0.07
C ASP A 4 12.14 12.28 0.90
N PHE A 5 11.10 11.43 0.90
CA PHE A 5 11.17 10.09 1.47
C PHE A 5 12.30 9.26 0.84
N MET A 6 12.41 9.24 -0.48
CA MET A 6 13.48 8.49 -1.17
C MET A 6 14.88 9.02 -0.81
N LYS A 7 15.05 10.34 -0.67
CA LYS A 7 16.33 10.94 -0.24
C LYS A 7 16.71 10.51 1.18
N ILE A 8 15.75 10.48 2.10
CA ILE A 8 15.98 10.04 3.49
C ILE A 8 16.42 8.57 3.50
N VAL A 9 15.68 7.70 2.81
CA VAL A 9 16.03 6.28 2.72
C VAL A 9 17.41 6.10 2.07
N HIS A 10 17.71 6.84 1.00
CA HIS A 10 19.01 6.80 0.35
C HIS A 10 20.15 7.22 1.28
N GLY A 11 19.95 8.26 2.10
CA GLY A 11 20.95 8.70 3.09
C GLY A 11 21.17 7.70 4.22
N ALA A 12 20.13 6.96 4.61
CA ALA A 12 20.20 5.97 5.69
C ALA A 12 20.73 4.59 5.23
N LEU A 13 20.68 4.29 3.93
CA LEU A 13 21.09 3.01 3.38
C LEU A 13 22.62 2.96 3.21
N LYS A 14 23.25 1.79 3.46
CA LYS A 14 24.64 1.55 3.06
C LYS A 14 24.79 1.58 1.54
N ASP A 15 26.01 1.76 1.05
CA ASP A 15 26.26 1.86 -0.39
C ASP A 15 25.97 0.57 -1.17
N ASP A 16 26.10 -0.57 -0.51
CA ASP A 16 25.78 -1.92 -0.98
C ASP A 16 24.44 -2.45 -0.45
N GLY A 17 23.66 -1.60 0.23
CA GLY A 17 22.39 -1.98 0.84
C GLY A 17 21.25 -2.11 -0.17
N LEU A 18 20.28 -2.96 0.19
CA LEU A 18 19.00 -3.09 -0.52
C LEU A 18 17.87 -2.44 0.28
N PHE A 19 16.97 -1.76 -0.43
CA PHE A 19 15.74 -1.21 0.10
C PHE A 19 14.54 -1.90 -0.56
N LEU A 20 13.65 -2.46 0.25
CA LEU A 20 12.37 -3.00 -0.21
C LEU A 20 11.24 -2.04 0.19
N LEU A 21 10.61 -1.41 -0.80
CA LEU A 21 9.40 -0.62 -0.62
C LEU A 21 8.16 -1.52 -0.83
N HIS A 22 7.42 -1.78 0.25
CA HIS A 22 6.13 -2.45 0.20
C HIS A 22 4.99 -1.43 0.30
N THR A 23 4.13 -1.33 -0.71
CA THR A 23 3.10 -0.29 -0.74
C THR A 23 1.86 -0.66 -1.57
N ILE A 24 0.71 -0.10 -1.20
CA ILE A 24 -0.50 -0.13 -2.03
C ILE A 24 -0.36 0.95 -3.11
N GLY A 25 -0.72 0.62 -4.34
CA GLY A 25 -0.61 1.50 -5.50
C GLY A 25 -1.92 1.72 -6.26
N GLY A 26 -1.97 2.79 -7.04
CA GLY A 26 -3.04 3.08 -7.99
C GLY A 26 -2.54 3.10 -9.45
N ASN A 27 -3.44 2.81 -10.38
CA ASN A 27 -3.10 2.78 -11.82
C ASN A 27 -2.93 4.18 -12.44
N ARG A 28 -3.31 5.24 -11.73
CA ARG A 28 -3.27 6.62 -12.22
C ARG A 28 -2.70 7.54 -11.15
N SER A 29 -1.91 8.52 -11.58
CA SER A 29 -1.41 9.54 -10.66
C SER A 29 -2.55 10.41 -10.17
N VAL A 30 -2.68 10.51 -8.85
CA VAL A 30 -3.67 11.36 -8.17
C VAL A 30 -2.97 12.23 -7.13
N ARG A 31 -3.69 13.24 -6.63
CA ARG A 31 -3.20 14.14 -5.57
C ARG A 31 -3.99 14.00 -4.26
N GLY A 32 -4.89 13.03 -4.17
CA GLY A 32 -5.71 12.77 -3.00
C GLY A 32 -6.30 11.37 -3.01
N THR A 33 -6.93 10.99 -1.90
CA THR A 33 -7.60 9.70 -1.73
C THR A 33 -9.10 9.78 -2.03
N ASN A 34 -9.77 8.63 -2.04
CA ASN A 34 -11.22 8.57 -2.06
C ASN A 34 -11.80 9.35 -0.86
N PRO A 35 -12.79 10.25 -1.06
CA PRO A 35 -13.31 11.09 0.03
C PRO A 35 -13.85 10.32 1.23
N TRP A 36 -14.47 9.16 1.01
CA TRP A 36 -14.97 8.31 2.10
C TRP A 36 -13.81 7.70 2.89
N ILE A 37 -12.79 7.15 2.20
CA ILE A 37 -11.57 6.62 2.87
C ILE A 37 -10.85 7.72 3.65
N GLY A 38 -10.68 8.91 3.05
CA GLY A 38 -10.02 10.04 3.68
C GLY A 38 -10.77 10.58 4.90
N LYS A 39 -12.10 10.48 4.91
CA LYS A 39 -12.93 10.94 6.04
C LYS A 39 -13.00 9.92 7.18
N TYR A 40 -13.11 8.63 6.87
CA TYR A 40 -13.49 7.61 7.86
C TYR A 40 -12.38 6.66 8.28
N ILE A 41 -11.37 6.41 7.43
CA ILE A 41 -10.38 5.33 7.66
C ILE A 41 -8.95 5.87 7.70
N PHE A 42 -8.49 6.54 6.63
CA PHE A 42 -7.12 7.01 6.51
C PHE A 42 -7.07 8.49 6.09
N PRO A 43 -7.21 9.42 7.05
CA PRO A 43 -6.99 10.84 6.82
C PRO A 43 -5.60 11.08 6.22
N ASN A 44 -5.53 12.00 5.25
CA ASN A 44 -4.28 12.35 4.53
C ASN A 44 -3.63 11.23 3.71
N SER A 45 -4.28 10.07 3.56
CA SER A 45 -3.77 9.02 2.68
C SER A 45 -3.78 9.44 1.21
N MET A 46 -2.88 8.84 0.44
CA MET A 46 -2.89 8.91 -1.02
C MET A 46 -2.10 7.72 -1.57
N LEU A 47 -2.67 7.00 -2.54
CA LEU A 47 -2.03 5.85 -3.16
C LEU A 47 -1.11 6.32 -4.29
N PRO A 48 0.20 6.05 -4.23
CA PRO A 48 1.11 6.39 -5.32
C PRO A 48 0.77 5.59 -6.59
N SER A 49 1.07 6.19 -7.73
CA SER A 49 1.14 5.49 -9.01
C SER A 49 2.57 5.11 -9.37
N VAL A 50 2.73 4.19 -10.34
CA VAL A 50 4.03 3.81 -10.90
C VAL A 50 4.82 5.06 -11.31
N ARG A 51 4.20 6.00 -12.04
CA ARG A 51 4.82 7.25 -12.46
C ARG A 51 5.32 8.12 -11.30
N GLN A 52 4.57 8.18 -10.21
CA GLN A 52 4.95 9.00 -9.05
C GLN A 52 6.13 8.38 -8.29
N ILE A 53 6.17 7.05 -8.20
CA ILE A 53 7.29 6.33 -7.59
C ILE A 53 8.53 6.41 -8.49
N SER A 54 8.40 6.08 -9.78
CA SER A 54 9.53 6.09 -10.70
C SER A 54 10.22 7.45 -10.76
N LYS A 55 9.44 8.54 -10.85
CA LYS A 55 9.97 9.92 -10.77
C LYS A 55 10.65 10.23 -9.43
N ALA A 56 10.20 9.61 -8.34
CA ALA A 56 10.78 9.85 -7.02
C ALA A 56 12.13 9.14 -6.83
N ILE A 57 12.29 7.94 -7.38
CA ILE A 57 13.52 7.13 -7.28
C ILE A 57 14.57 7.49 -8.34
N GLU A 58 14.17 8.12 -9.44
CA GLU A 58 15.04 8.52 -10.54
C GLU A 58 16.22 9.39 -10.06
N GLY A 59 17.43 8.94 -10.40
CA GLY A 59 18.70 9.54 -10.00
C GLY A 59 19.15 9.24 -8.56
N LEU A 60 18.39 8.42 -7.82
CA LEU A 60 18.74 8.00 -6.45
C LEU A 60 18.95 6.49 -6.35
N PHE A 61 18.14 5.69 -7.03
CA PHE A 61 18.19 4.24 -6.96
C PHE A 61 18.12 3.59 -8.33
N VAL A 62 18.73 2.42 -8.45
CA VAL A 62 18.44 1.42 -9.48
C VAL A 62 17.24 0.60 -9.02
N MET A 63 16.28 0.36 -9.92
CA MET A 63 15.13 -0.52 -9.66
C MET A 63 15.49 -1.93 -10.07
N GLU A 64 15.66 -2.80 -9.07
CA GLU A 64 16.10 -4.18 -9.25
C GLU A 64 14.93 -5.12 -9.54
N ASP A 65 13.81 -4.92 -8.84
CA ASP A 65 12.59 -5.69 -9.03
C ASP A 65 11.35 -4.86 -8.72
N TRP A 66 10.25 -5.18 -9.42
CA TRP A 66 8.93 -4.63 -9.14
C TRP A 66 7.87 -5.72 -9.24
N HIS A 67 7.63 -6.39 -8.14
CA HIS A 67 6.61 -7.42 -8.05
C HIS A 67 5.24 -6.83 -7.72
N ASN A 68 4.23 -7.16 -8.54
CA ASN A 68 2.82 -6.87 -8.26
C ASN A 68 2.02 -8.13 -7.96
N PHE A 69 1.52 -8.21 -6.71
CA PHE A 69 0.70 -9.31 -6.23
C PHE A 69 -0.60 -8.79 -5.60
N GLY A 70 -1.13 -7.66 -6.11
CA GLY A 70 -2.38 -7.06 -5.66
C GLY A 70 -3.60 -7.99 -5.75
N ALA A 71 -3.58 -8.96 -6.66
CA ALA A 71 -4.64 -9.96 -6.80
C ALA A 71 -4.81 -10.86 -5.56
N TYR A 72 -3.82 -10.92 -4.66
CA TYR A 72 -3.92 -11.69 -3.42
C TYR A 72 -4.50 -10.88 -2.25
N TYR A 73 -4.56 -9.56 -2.38
CA TYR A 73 -4.96 -8.70 -1.26
C TYR A 73 -6.47 -8.71 -1.00
N ASP A 74 -7.28 -9.06 -2.00
CA ASP A 74 -8.72 -9.25 -1.78
C ASP A 74 -8.98 -10.44 -0.83
N LYS A 75 -8.20 -11.52 -0.94
CA LYS A 75 -8.24 -12.67 -0.02
C LYS A 75 -7.85 -12.25 1.40
N THR A 76 -6.81 -11.43 1.54
CA THR A 76 -6.42 -10.87 2.84
C THR A 76 -7.55 -10.06 3.46
N LEU A 77 -8.18 -9.17 2.70
CA LEU A 77 -9.28 -8.33 3.20
C LEU A 77 -10.54 -9.14 3.53
N LEU A 78 -10.84 -10.19 2.76
CA LEU A 78 -11.93 -11.12 3.09
C LEU A 78 -11.62 -11.95 4.34
N ALA A 79 -10.37 -12.38 4.54
CA ALA A 79 -9.97 -13.08 5.75
C ALA A 79 -10.12 -12.17 6.98
N TRP A 80 -9.71 -10.90 6.88
CA TRP A 80 -9.92 -9.92 7.95
C TRP A 80 -11.41 -9.67 8.22
N HIS A 81 -12.23 -9.55 7.17
CA HIS A 81 -13.68 -9.40 7.33
C HIS A 81 -14.30 -10.62 8.04
N ASN A 82 -13.98 -11.84 7.62
CA ASN A 82 -14.49 -13.04 8.27
C ASN A 82 -14.06 -13.12 9.74
N ASN A 83 -12.82 -12.75 10.04
CA ASN A 83 -12.33 -12.69 11.42
C ASN A 83 -13.07 -11.62 12.25
N PHE A 84 -13.36 -10.46 11.65
CA PHE A 84 -14.13 -9.40 12.29
C PHE A 84 -15.55 -9.85 12.62
N GLU A 85 -16.27 -10.42 11.63
CA GLU A 85 -17.62 -10.93 11.81
C GLU A 85 -17.68 -12.02 12.89
N ASN A 86 -16.78 -13.00 12.83
CA ASN A 86 -16.73 -14.11 13.79
C ASN A 86 -16.39 -13.70 15.23
N ASN A 87 -15.88 -12.48 15.43
CA ASN A 87 -15.52 -11.97 16.76
C ASN A 87 -16.31 -10.73 17.14
N TRP A 88 -17.30 -10.30 16.35
CA TRP A 88 -18.05 -9.08 16.61
C TRP A 88 -18.72 -9.11 17.99
N ASP A 89 -19.38 -10.22 18.34
CA ASP A 89 -20.03 -10.38 19.65
C ASP A 89 -19.11 -10.19 20.84
N LYS A 90 -17.80 -10.45 20.68
CA LYS A 90 -16.79 -10.28 21.73
C LYS A 90 -16.34 -8.83 21.89
N ILE A 91 -16.46 -8.01 20.84
CA ILE A 91 -15.94 -6.64 20.82
C ILE A 91 -17.04 -5.58 20.74
N LYS A 92 -18.28 -5.95 20.43
CA LYS A 92 -19.40 -5.03 20.19
C LYS A 92 -19.72 -4.11 21.36
N SER A 93 -19.34 -4.45 22.60
CA SER A 93 -19.52 -3.55 23.74
C SER A 93 -18.66 -2.28 23.65
N ASN A 94 -17.59 -2.30 22.84
CA ASN A 94 -16.64 -1.19 22.69
C ASN A 94 -16.96 -0.29 21.48
N TYR A 95 -17.95 -0.67 20.65
CA TYR A 95 -18.21 -0.05 19.36
C TYR A 95 -19.71 0.02 19.08
N ASP A 96 -20.14 1.03 18.33
CA ASP A 96 -21.54 1.15 17.94
C ASP A 96 -21.83 0.44 16.60
N ASP A 97 -23.11 0.26 16.29
CA ASP A 97 -23.54 -0.33 15.01
C ASP A 97 -23.07 0.48 13.81
N LYS A 98 -22.84 1.78 14.00
CA LYS A 98 -22.28 2.65 12.96
C LYS A 98 -20.84 2.28 12.64
N PHE A 99 -20.01 2.02 13.65
CA PHE A 99 -18.66 1.52 13.47
C PHE A 99 -18.67 0.16 12.76
N TYR A 100 -19.52 -0.77 13.21
CA TYR A 100 -19.66 -2.08 12.57
C TYR A 100 -19.90 -1.94 11.06
N ARG A 101 -20.94 -1.20 10.68
CA ARG A 101 -21.29 -0.97 9.27
C ARG A 101 -20.18 -0.26 8.50
N MET A 102 -19.52 0.73 9.11
CA MET A 102 -18.40 1.44 8.50
C MET A 102 -17.21 0.52 8.24
N TRP A 103 -16.86 -0.33 9.22
CA TRP A 103 -15.72 -1.23 9.12
C TRP A 103 -15.97 -2.36 8.12
N THR A 104 -17.17 -2.94 8.13
CA THR A 104 -17.63 -3.89 7.12
C THR A 104 -17.58 -3.29 5.71
N TYR A 105 -18.10 -2.06 5.53
CA TYR A 105 -18.03 -1.37 4.24
C TYR A 105 -16.58 -1.14 3.80
N TYR A 106 -15.70 -0.71 4.70
CA TYR A 106 -14.28 -0.52 4.40
C TYR A 106 -13.63 -1.81 3.89
N LEU A 107 -13.72 -2.91 4.64
CA LEU A 107 -13.06 -4.16 4.29
C LEU A 107 -13.56 -4.72 2.95
N LEU A 108 -14.89 -4.77 2.78
CA LEU A 108 -15.50 -5.34 1.57
C LEU A 108 -15.30 -4.46 0.34
N SER A 109 -15.41 -3.13 0.46
CA SER A 109 -15.17 -2.21 -0.66
C SER A 109 -13.70 -2.21 -1.09
N CYS A 110 -12.76 -2.28 -0.14
CA CYS A 110 -11.35 -2.44 -0.45
C CYS A 110 -11.09 -3.80 -1.11
N ALA A 111 -11.69 -4.91 -0.64
CA ALA A 111 -11.54 -6.21 -1.29
C ALA A 111 -12.01 -6.17 -2.74
N GLY A 112 -13.17 -5.56 -2.99
CA GLY A 112 -13.68 -5.31 -4.35
C GLY A 112 -12.73 -4.47 -5.20
N SER A 113 -12.09 -3.43 -4.62
CA SER A 113 -11.14 -2.58 -5.34
C SER A 113 -9.87 -3.32 -5.80
N PHE A 114 -9.36 -4.26 -5.00
CA PHE A 114 -8.24 -5.13 -5.38
C PHE A 114 -8.67 -6.18 -6.39
N ARG A 115 -9.83 -6.82 -6.19
CA ARG A 115 -10.39 -7.80 -7.13
C ARG A 115 -10.62 -7.20 -8.51
N ALA A 116 -11.12 -5.97 -8.58
CA ALA A 116 -11.32 -5.21 -9.81
C ALA A 116 -10.02 -4.63 -10.42
N ARG A 117 -8.85 -4.90 -9.80
CA ARG A 117 -7.54 -4.39 -10.23
C ARG A 117 -7.49 -2.86 -10.33
N LYS A 118 -8.30 -2.16 -9.53
CA LYS A 118 -8.24 -0.70 -9.37
C LYS A 118 -7.09 -0.30 -8.47
N ASN A 119 -6.88 -1.07 -7.40
CA ASN A 119 -5.76 -0.95 -6.49
C ASN A 119 -4.76 -2.10 -6.75
N GLN A 120 -3.48 -1.82 -6.52
CA GLN A 120 -2.38 -2.76 -6.65
C GLN A 120 -1.65 -2.90 -5.32
N LEU A 121 -0.84 -3.94 -5.20
CA LEU A 121 0.07 -4.12 -4.09
C LEU A 121 1.44 -4.47 -4.64
N TRP A 122 2.43 -3.67 -4.28
CA TRP A 122 3.76 -3.74 -4.83
C TRP A 122 4.80 -4.03 -3.77
N GLN A 123 5.79 -4.84 -4.13
CA GLN A 123 7.11 -4.83 -3.53
C GLN A 123 8.10 -4.36 -4.59
N ILE A 124 8.87 -3.34 -4.26
CA ILE A 124 9.85 -2.74 -5.17
C ILE A 124 11.20 -2.82 -4.50
N VAL A 125 12.14 -3.52 -5.13
CA VAL A 125 13.51 -3.65 -4.65
C VAL A 125 14.37 -2.58 -5.32
N LEU A 126 15.08 -1.82 -4.51
CA LEU A 126 15.89 -0.68 -4.89
C LEU A 126 17.30 -0.83 -4.33
N SER A 127 18.31 -0.49 -5.13
CA SER A 127 19.71 -0.41 -4.71
C SER A 127 20.28 0.95 -5.08
N LYS A 128 21.35 1.41 -4.42
CA LYS A 128 21.96 2.71 -4.78
C LYS A 128 22.70 2.66 -6.12
N LYS A 129 23.44 1.58 -6.35
CA LYS A 129 24.46 1.47 -7.41
C LYS A 129 24.27 0.27 -8.34
N GLY A 130 23.16 -0.47 -8.20
CA GLY A 130 22.95 -1.75 -8.87
C GLY A 130 23.42 -2.92 -8.02
N CYS A 131 22.76 -4.07 -8.13
CA CYS A 131 23.31 -5.36 -7.72
C CYS A 131 23.98 -6.03 -8.93
N PRO A 132 25.32 -6.20 -8.95
CA PRO A 132 25.95 -7.08 -9.94
C PRO A 132 25.37 -8.49 -9.79
N GLU A 133 25.11 -9.18 -10.90
CA GLU A 133 24.73 -10.59 -10.86
C GLU A 133 25.71 -11.35 -9.96
N ARG A 134 25.19 -11.98 -8.91
CA ARG A 134 25.98 -12.93 -8.12
C ARG A 134 26.08 -14.19 -8.97
N VAL A 135 27.23 -14.38 -9.61
CA VAL A 135 27.65 -15.65 -10.21
C VAL A 135 27.70 -16.73 -9.11
#